data_AF-A0A432Z338-F1
#
_entry.id   AF-A0A432Z338-F1
#
_cell.length_a   1.000
_cell.length_b   1.000
_cell.length_c   1.000
_cell.angle_alpha   90.00
_cell.angle_beta   90.00
_cell.angle_gamma   90.00
#
_symmetry.space_group_name_H-M   'P 1'
#
loop_
_entity.id
_entity.type
_entity.pdbx_description
1 polymer ?
#
loop_
_entity_poly.entity_id
_entity_poly.type
_entity_poly.pdbx_seq_one_letter_code
_entity_poly.pdbx_strand_id
1 'polypeptide(L)'
;MFSLHLAAIAISLGNQPQCENVTLEQFYRSAVSETRLVNENYNDYLDNLPLSSLPIDERKRLINDIYSCFLANTDRDDFKAIDSNALHNYYVLLSSAYSTTKNEGLIKTIVFILDEKRRRNERIKNLADNARELAVQARDIEAVHEIETRFNLDRYNIEFEPAEEPTEYTYYQINKNVAQPISYDFSEEDIIVVSSPYCNPSKRFIDWYKSEGRDGVLKGKRVFFLIPQDVPITSDTSMYANLEYGFSYKDELWEGIRYWATPTFYYWKDGMLLNALDGWRKGEGEEKVDKLLAPDAPKDVID
;
A
#
# COMPACT_ATOMS: atom_id res chain seq x y z
N MET A 1 23.37 12.09 -9.24
CA MET A 1 23.42 10.88 -10.09
C MET A 1 22.10 10.07 -10.09
N PHE A 2 21.22 10.23 -9.09
CA PHE A 2 19.88 9.59 -9.05
C PHE A 2 18.97 9.88 -10.27
N SER A 3 19.06 11.09 -10.83
CA SER A 3 18.22 11.51 -11.97
C SER A 3 18.45 10.69 -13.26
N LEU A 4 19.63 10.07 -13.45
CA LEU A 4 19.93 9.33 -14.70
C LEU A 4 19.29 7.93 -14.76
N HIS A 5 19.07 7.25 -13.63
CA HIS A 5 18.40 5.93 -13.63
C HIS A 5 16.88 6.04 -13.72
N LEU A 6 16.26 7.00 -13.02
CA LEU A 6 14.83 7.28 -13.17
C LEU A 6 14.49 7.88 -14.55
N ALA A 7 15.37 8.69 -15.13
CA ALA A 7 15.21 9.17 -16.51
C ALA A 7 15.27 8.02 -17.53
N ALA A 8 16.06 6.96 -17.31
CA ALA A 8 16.06 5.79 -18.18
C ALA A 8 14.73 5.01 -18.14
N ILE A 9 14.07 4.97 -16.97
CA ILE A 9 12.72 4.39 -16.83
C ILE A 9 11.69 5.23 -17.60
N ALA A 10 11.76 6.56 -17.49
CA ALA A 10 10.89 7.46 -18.25
C ALA A 10 11.15 7.42 -19.77
N ILE A 11 12.39 7.18 -20.22
CA ILE A 11 12.77 7.12 -21.63
C ILE A 11 12.31 5.80 -22.29
N SER A 12 12.25 4.68 -21.57
CA SER A 12 11.67 3.44 -22.12
C SER A 12 10.13 3.51 -22.20
N LEU A 13 9.50 4.29 -21.31
CA LEU A 13 8.05 4.58 -21.31
C LEU A 13 7.67 5.83 -22.13
N GLY A 14 8.65 6.50 -22.76
CA GLY A 14 8.44 7.69 -23.59
C GLY A 14 7.68 7.42 -24.89
N ASN A 15 7.52 6.15 -25.25
CA ASN A 15 6.44 5.71 -26.10
C ASN A 15 5.30 5.25 -25.18
N GLN A 16 4.48 6.20 -24.68
CA GLN A 16 3.18 5.79 -24.14
C GLN A 16 2.55 4.87 -25.19
N PRO A 17 2.11 3.65 -24.81
CA PRO A 17 1.44 2.78 -25.77
C PRO A 17 0.35 3.62 -26.42
N GLN A 18 0.36 3.71 -27.76
CA GLN A 18 -0.71 4.38 -28.47
C GLN A 18 -2.00 3.66 -28.04
N CYS A 19 -2.79 4.32 -27.20
CA CYS A 19 -3.96 3.72 -26.57
C CYS A 19 -5.08 3.41 -27.56
N GLU A 20 -4.96 3.92 -28.79
CA GLU A 20 -5.94 3.73 -29.84
C GLU A 20 -5.79 2.34 -30.48
N ASN A 21 -6.91 1.60 -30.52
CA ASN A 21 -7.06 0.34 -31.26
C ASN A 21 -6.22 -0.85 -30.73
N VAL A 22 -5.86 -0.85 -29.44
CA VAL A 22 -5.22 -2.01 -28.81
C VAL A 22 -6.28 -3.05 -28.44
N THR A 23 -6.19 -4.25 -29.00
CA THR A 23 -7.05 -5.37 -28.59
C THR A 23 -6.76 -5.77 -27.15
N LEU A 24 -7.74 -6.38 -26.47
CA LEU A 24 -7.53 -6.95 -25.14
C LEU A 24 -6.25 -7.80 -25.08
N GLU A 25 -6.07 -8.75 -26.00
CA GLU A 25 -4.91 -9.66 -25.99
C GLU A 25 -3.58 -8.92 -26.09
N GLN A 26 -3.49 -7.92 -26.97
CA GLN A 26 -2.31 -7.06 -27.10
C GLN A 26 -2.03 -6.31 -25.80
N PHE A 27 -3.07 -5.74 -25.18
CA PHE A 27 -2.93 -5.07 -23.89
C PHE A 27 -2.42 -6.03 -22.82
N TYR A 28 -2.99 -7.22 -22.69
CA TYR A 28 -2.57 -8.20 -21.68
C TYR A 28 -1.08 -8.54 -21.80
N ARG A 29 -0.61 -8.81 -23.03
CA ARG A 29 0.81 -9.11 -23.27
C ARG A 29 1.71 -7.92 -22.91
N SER A 30 1.32 -6.70 -23.29
CA SER A 30 2.07 -5.47 -22.96
C SER A 30 2.10 -5.24 -21.46
N ALA A 31 0.94 -5.24 -20.80
CA ALA A 31 0.79 -4.96 -19.38
C ALA A 31 1.55 -5.96 -18.49
N VAL A 32 1.52 -7.26 -18.82
CA VAL A 32 2.34 -8.27 -18.12
C VAL A 32 3.82 -7.96 -18.26
N SER A 33 4.28 -7.66 -19.49
CA SER A 33 5.70 -7.38 -19.75
C SER A 33 6.16 -6.09 -19.05
N GLU A 34 5.39 -5.01 -19.16
CA GLU A 34 5.72 -3.70 -18.60
C GLU A 34 5.65 -3.71 -17.07
N THR A 35 4.63 -4.34 -16.47
CA THR A 35 4.55 -4.51 -15.01
C THR A 35 5.74 -5.32 -14.48
N ARG A 36 6.17 -6.36 -15.21
CA ARG A 36 7.37 -7.14 -14.86
C ARG A 36 8.62 -6.26 -14.90
N LEU A 37 8.82 -5.48 -15.97
CA LEU A 37 9.96 -4.57 -16.10
C LEU A 37 9.99 -3.50 -15.00
N VAL A 38 8.84 -2.94 -14.62
CA VAL A 38 8.74 -2.00 -13.49
C VAL A 38 9.22 -2.63 -12.19
N ASN A 39 8.82 -3.87 -11.91
CA ASN A 39 9.26 -4.59 -10.71
C ASN A 39 10.75 -4.98 -10.75
N GLU A 40 11.25 -5.45 -11.90
CA GLU A 40 12.67 -5.79 -12.10
C GLU A 40 13.55 -4.55 -11.88
N ASN A 41 13.21 -3.42 -12.52
CA ASN A 41 13.94 -2.17 -12.35
C ASN A 41 13.91 -1.65 -10.90
N TYR A 42 12.79 -1.82 -10.19
CA TYR A 42 12.70 -1.45 -8.79
C TYR A 42 13.58 -2.32 -7.90
N ASN A 43 13.63 -3.64 -8.15
CA ASN A 43 14.51 -4.53 -7.40
C ASN A 43 15.98 -4.20 -7.68
N ASP A 44 16.36 -3.97 -8.93
CA ASP A 44 17.71 -3.53 -9.30
C ASP A 44 18.05 -2.19 -8.62
N TYR A 45 17.10 -1.26 -8.53
CA TYR A 45 17.25 -0.02 -7.79
C TYR A 45 17.53 -0.28 -6.29
N LEU A 46 16.75 -1.16 -5.64
CA LEU A 46 16.96 -1.52 -4.24
C LEU A 46 18.32 -2.17 -3.99
N ASP A 47 18.76 -3.06 -4.88
CA ASP A 47 20.05 -3.77 -4.74
C ASP A 47 21.26 -2.84 -4.86
N ASN A 48 21.11 -1.71 -5.55
CA ASN A 48 22.15 -0.70 -5.74
C ASN A 48 22.01 0.51 -4.81
N LEU A 49 20.97 0.54 -3.96
CA LEU A 49 20.72 1.65 -3.05
C LEU A 49 21.72 1.61 -1.87
N PRO A 50 22.38 2.73 -1.53
CA PRO A 50 23.22 2.78 -0.34
C PRO A 50 22.41 2.40 0.91
N LEU A 51 23.02 1.63 1.83
CA LEU A 51 22.36 1.19 3.08
C LEU A 51 21.85 2.35 3.96
N SER A 52 22.34 3.57 3.75
CA SER A 52 21.94 4.78 4.46
C SER A 52 20.79 5.53 3.79
N SER A 53 20.37 5.14 2.58
CA SER A 53 19.36 5.84 1.79
C SER A 53 18.00 5.17 1.95
N LEU A 54 16.95 5.98 2.03
CA LEU A 54 15.57 5.49 1.99
C LEU A 54 15.16 5.20 0.54
N PRO A 55 14.52 4.06 0.26
CA PRO A 55 13.98 3.81 -1.06
C PRO A 55 12.84 4.77 -1.42
N ILE A 56 12.68 5.04 -2.72
CA ILE A 56 11.52 5.73 -3.29
C ILE A 56 10.79 4.69 -4.15
N ASP A 57 9.55 4.38 -3.82
CA ASP A 57 8.75 3.37 -4.53
C ASP A 57 7.81 4.02 -5.56
N GLU A 58 8.31 4.16 -6.79
CA GLU A 58 7.55 4.73 -7.92
C GLU A 58 6.62 3.71 -8.60
N ARG A 59 6.57 2.46 -8.15
CA ARG A 59 5.82 1.40 -8.87
C ARG A 59 4.34 1.70 -8.95
N LYS A 60 3.74 2.26 -7.89
CA LYS A 60 2.32 2.67 -7.89
C LYS A 60 2.01 3.60 -9.07
N ARG A 61 2.80 4.65 -9.26
CA ARG A 61 2.60 5.61 -10.35
C ARG A 61 2.80 4.95 -11.71
N LEU A 62 3.94 4.27 -11.90
CA LEU A 62 4.28 3.63 -13.18
C LEU A 62 3.26 2.56 -13.59
N ILE A 63 2.79 1.73 -12.64
CA ILE A 63 1.75 0.74 -12.91
C ILE A 63 0.41 1.44 -13.18
N ASN A 64 0.05 2.50 -12.47
CA ASN A 64 -1.16 3.26 -12.81
C ASN A 64 -1.13 3.80 -14.24
N ASP A 65 0.03 4.32 -14.68
CA ASP A 65 0.18 4.83 -16.04
C ASP A 65 -0.10 3.72 -17.08
N ILE A 66 0.44 2.52 -16.89
CA ILE A 66 0.22 1.35 -17.76
C ILE A 66 -1.28 1.00 -17.88
N TYR A 67 -2.00 0.99 -16.75
CA TYR A 67 -3.39 0.52 -16.72
C TYR A 67 -4.43 1.62 -16.96
N SER A 68 -4.09 2.90 -16.80
CA SER A 68 -4.98 4.02 -17.09
C SER A 68 -5.48 3.98 -18.53
N CYS A 69 -4.58 3.67 -19.46
CA CYS A 69 -4.84 3.47 -20.88
C CYS A 69 -5.89 2.37 -21.12
N PHE A 70 -5.75 1.24 -20.44
CA PHE A 70 -6.69 0.12 -20.53
C PHE A 70 -8.06 0.45 -19.97
N LEU A 71 -8.11 1.06 -18.79
CA LEU A 71 -9.36 1.46 -18.17
C LEU A 71 -10.15 2.46 -19.03
N ALA A 72 -9.44 3.32 -19.77
CA ALA A 72 -10.06 4.29 -20.67
C ALA A 72 -10.60 3.68 -21.99
N ASN A 73 -10.04 2.56 -22.46
CA ASN A 73 -10.31 2.02 -23.80
C ASN A 73 -10.99 0.65 -23.83
N THR A 74 -11.21 0.02 -22.68
CA THR A 74 -11.82 -1.32 -22.62
C THR A 74 -13.32 -1.22 -22.37
N ASP A 75 -14.12 -1.76 -23.29
CA ASP A 75 -15.55 -1.94 -23.08
C ASP A 75 -15.81 -3.24 -22.30
N ARG A 76 -16.87 -3.24 -21.49
CA ARG A 76 -17.42 -4.44 -20.87
C ARG A 76 -17.71 -5.54 -21.88
N ASP A 77 -18.11 -5.18 -23.09
CA ASP A 77 -18.39 -6.15 -24.14
C ASP A 77 -17.15 -6.91 -24.63
N ASP A 78 -15.95 -6.32 -24.54
CA ASP A 78 -14.71 -6.96 -24.97
C ASP A 78 -14.42 -8.24 -24.16
N PHE A 79 -14.68 -8.19 -22.85
CA PHE A 79 -14.51 -9.32 -21.94
C PHE A 79 -15.52 -10.45 -22.19
N LYS A 80 -16.69 -10.15 -22.76
CA LYS A 80 -17.67 -11.18 -23.13
C LYS A 80 -17.19 -12.02 -24.30
N ALA A 81 -16.34 -11.45 -25.16
CA ALA A 81 -15.82 -12.10 -26.37
C ALA A 81 -14.65 -13.05 -26.11
N ILE A 82 -13.90 -12.87 -25.01
CA ILE A 82 -12.74 -13.72 -24.67
C ILE A 82 -13.14 -14.98 -23.90
N ASP A 83 -12.32 -16.03 -23.97
CA ASP A 83 -12.58 -17.29 -23.27
C ASP A 83 -12.37 -17.23 -21.75
N SER A 84 -12.77 -18.28 -21.04
CA SER A 84 -12.70 -18.34 -19.58
C SER A 84 -11.28 -18.34 -19.02
N ASN A 85 -10.30 -18.87 -19.74
CA ASN A 85 -8.89 -18.86 -19.32
C ASN A 85 -8.33 -17.45 -19.43
N ALA A 86 -8.60 -16.77 -20.55
CA ALA A 86 -8.23 -15.38 -20.76
C ALA A 86 -8.85 -14.47 -19.67
N LEU A 87 -10.15 -14.62 -19.37
CA LEU A 87 -10.78 -13.88 -18.27
C LEU A 87 -10.09 -14.10 -16.92
N HIS A 88 -9.68 -15.33 -16.63
CA HIS A 88 -8.97 -15.63 -15.38
C HIS A 88 -7.60 -14.95 -15.35
N ASN A 89 -6.89 -14.94 -16.47
CA ASN A 89 -5.60 -14.26 -16.59
C ASN A 89 -5.73 -12.74 -16.39
N TYR A 90 -6.78 -12.09 -16.94
CA TYR A 90 -7.06 -10.68 -16.64
C TYR A 90 -7.37 -10.46 -15.18
N TYR A 91 -8.19 -11.31 -14.57
CA TYR A 91 -8.49 -11.22 -13.14
C TYR A 91 -7.20 -11.21 -12.31
N VAL A 92 -6.27 -12.14 -12.58
CA VAL A 92 -4.99 -12.23 -11.86
C VAL A 92 -4.14 -10.98 -12.10
N LEU A 93 -4.03 -10.54 -13.36
CA LEU A 93 -3.27 -9.36 -13.75
C LEU A 93 -3.78 -8.09 -13.04
N LEU A 94 -5.09 -7.84 -13.13
CA LEU A 94 -5.72 -6.66 -12.53
C LEU A 94 -5.69 -6.72 -11.00
N SER A 95 -5.84 -7.91 -10.40
CA SER A 95 -5.70 -8.09 -8.95
C SER A 95 -4.30 -7.72 -8.48
N SER A 96 -3.27 -8.16 -9.20
CA SER A 96 -1.89 -7.80 -8.92
C SER A 96 -1.66 -6.30 -9.07
N ALA A 97 -2.13 -5.69 -10.18
CA ALA A 97 -2.01 -4.26 -10.39
C ALA A 97 -2.73 -3.46 -9.30
N TYR A 98 -3.93 -3.89 -8.90
CA TYR A 98 -4.71 -3.26 -7.85
C TYR A 98 -4.04 -3.37 -6.48
N SER A 99 -3.42 -4.52 -6.16
CA SER A 99 -2.68 -4.67 -4.89
C SER A 99 -1.56 -3.63 -4.73
N THR A 100 -0.93 -3.20 -5.82
CA THR A 100 0.13 -2.18 -5.82
C THR A 100 -0.42 -0.77 -5.94
N THR A 101 -1.42 -0.55 -6.81
CA THR A 101 -1.87 0.80 -7.16
C THR A 101 -3.01 1.33 -6.32
N LYS A 102 -3.84 0.43 -5.77
CA LYS A 102 -5.12 0.73 -5.10
C LYS A 102 -6.09 1.54 -5.98
N ASN A 103 -5.98 1.43 -7.32
CA ASN A 103 -6.81 2.17 -8.27
C ASN A 103 -8.24 1.60 -8.35
N GLU A 104 -9.23 2.38 -7.94
CA GLU A 104 -10.65 1.99 -7.90
C GLU A 104 -11.23 1.57 -9.26
N GLY A 105 -10.67 2.06 -10.37
CA GLY A 105 -11.07 1.63 -11.71
C GLY A 105 -10.76 0.14 -11.94
N LEU A 106 -9.63 -0.36 -11.39
CA LEU A 106 -9.25 -1.76 -11.52
C LEU A 106 -10.20 -2.68 -10.76
N ILE A 107 -10.63 -2.32 -9.54
CA ILE A 107 -11.55 -3.16 -8.77
C ILE A 107 -12.93 -3.25 -9.45
N LYS A 108 -13.41 -2.14 -10.04
CA LYS A 108 -14.65 -2.14 -10.85
C LYS A 108 -14.55 -3.11 -12.03
N THR A 109 -13.41 -3.14 -12.73
CA THR A 109 -13.18 -4.10 -13.82
C THR A 109 -13.04 -5.55 -13.31
N ILE A 110 -12.40 -5.78 -12.16
CA ILE A 110 -12.34 -7.10 -11.51
C ILE A 110 -13.76 -7.61 -11.21
N VAL A 111 -14.61 -6.79 -10.60
CA VAL A 111 -16.01 -7.13 -10.31
C VAL A 111 -16.77 -7.51 -11.59
N PHE A 112 -16.56 -6.75 -12.67
CA PHE A 112 -17.16 -7.07 -13.96
C PHE A 112 -16.69 -8.44 -14.50
N ILE A 113 -15.39 -8.76 -14.44
CA ILE A 113 -14.87 -10.08 -14.84
C ILE A 113 -15.52 -11.20 -14.02
N LEU A 114 -15.68 -10.98 -12.71
CA LEU A 114 -16.34 -11.96 -11.82
C LEU A 114 -17.80 -12.19 -12.20
N ASP A 115 -18.55 -11.16 -12.59
CA ASP A 115 -19.91 -11.35 -13.11
C ASP A 115 -19.94 -12.16 -14.39
N GLU A 116 -19.05 -11.86 -15.34
CA GLU A 116 -19.01 -12.59 -16.60
C GLU A 116 -18.67 -14.06 -16.37
N LYS A 117 -17.72 -14.35 -15.46
CA LYS A 117 -17.43 -15.72 -15.01
C LYS A 117 -18.63 -16.39 -14.35
N ARG A 118 -19.35 -15.68 -13.47
CA ARG A 118 -20.58 -16.17 -12.85
C ARG A 118 -21.67 -16.47 -13.88
N ARG A 119 -21.86 -15.59 -14.87
CA ARG A 119 -22.83 -15.76 -15.97
C ARG A 119 -22.52 -17.03 -16.79
N ARG A 120 -21.24 -17.39 -16.91
CA ARG A 120 -20.76 -18.64 -17.52
C ARG A 120 -20.88 -19.87 -16.61
N ASN A 121 -21.48 -19.74 -15.42
CA ASN A 121 -21.60 -20.78 -14.40
C ASN A 121 -20.25 -21.29 -13.86
N GLU A 122 -19.21 -20.45 -13.87
CA GLU A 122 -17.92 -20.78 -13.26
C GLU A 122 -17.99 -20.66 -11.72
N ARG A 123 -17.15 -21.43 -11.03
CA ARG A 123 -17.00 -21.33 -9.57
C ARG A 123 -16.08 -20.15 -9.24
N ILE A 124 -16.65 -19.08 -8.69
CA ILE A 124 -15.93 -17.82 -8.46
C ILE A 124 -15.72 -17.45 -6.99
N LYS A 125 -16.21 -18.24 -6.03
CA LYS A 125 -16.22 -17.86 -4.60
C LYS A 125 -14.85 -17.34 -4.11
N ASN A 126 -13.78 -18.12 -4.34
CA ASN A 126 -12.44 -17.72 -3.91
C ASN A 126 -11.91 -16.45 -4.61
N LEU A 127 -12.33 -16.20 -5.86
CA LEU A 127 -11.96 -15.00 -6.59
C LEU A 127 -12.73 -13.78 -6.05
N ALA A 128 -14.00 -13.95 -5.73
CA ALA A 128 -14.80 -12.91 -5.09
C ALA A 128 -14.31 -12.59 -3.67
N ASP A 129 -13.96 -13.60 -2.87
CA ASP A 129 -13.34 -13.42 -1.56
C ASP A 129 -12.02 -12.64 -1.69
N ASN A 130 -11.15 -13.00 -2.64
CA ASN A 130 -9.90 -12.26 -2.87
C ASN A 130 -10.14 -10.82 -3.33
N ALA A 131 -11.11 -10.57 -4.20
CA ALA A 131 -11.48 -9.21 -4.60
C ALA A 131 -11.99 -8.38 -3.40
N ARG A 132 -12.77 -9.00 -2.49
CA ARG A 132 -13.21 -8.37 -1.24
C ARG A 132 -12.00 -8.01 -0.36
N GLU A 133 -11.07 -8.93 -0.13
CA GLU A 133 -9.87 -8.66 0.68
C GLU A 133 -9.02 -7.52 0.08
N LEU A 134 -8.88 -7.48 -1.24
CA LEU A 134 -8.22 -6.39 -1.94
C LEU A 134 -8.92 -5.04 -1.70
N ALA A 135 -10.26 -5.00 -1.79
CA ALA A 135 -11.05 -3.80 -1.52
C ALA A 135 -10.92 -3.33 -0.05
N VAL A 136 -10.91 -4.27 0.91
CA VAL A 136 -10.64 -3.99 2.33
C VAL A 136 -9.24 -3.39 2.50
N GLN A 137 -8.22 -3.97 1.88
CA GLN A 137 -6.87 -3.40 1.91
C GLN A 137 -6.88 -1.97 1.36
N ALA A 138 -7.52 -1.73 0.22
CA ALA A 138 -7.61 -0.40 -0.35
C ALA A 138 -8.50 0.59 0.44
N ARG A 139 -9.16 0.17 1.51
CA ARG A 139 -10.17 0.95 2.25
C ARG A 139 -11.30 1.47 1.35
N ASP A 140 -11.65 0.70 0.32
CA ASP A 140 -12.78 1.00 -0.58
C ASP A 140 -14.04 0.30 -0.05
N ILE A 141 -14.69 0.94 0.93
CA ILE A 141 -15.80 0.35 1.68
C ILE A 141 -17.03 0.13 0.81
N GLU A 142 -17.25 1.02 -0.17
CA GLU A 142 -18.32 0.87 -1.15
C GLU A 142 -18.11 -0.40 -1.98
N ALA A 143 -16.89 -0.62 -2.51
CA ALA A 143 -16.58 -1.83 -3.25
C ALA A 143 -16.67 -3.10 -2.39
N VAL A 144 -16.29 -3.06 -1.11
CA VAL A 144 -16.45 -4.20 -0.19
C VAL A 144 -17.92 -4.61 -0.11
N HIS A 145 -18.83 -3.67 0.18
CA HIS A 145 -20.26 -3.95 0.28
C HIS A 145 -20.88 -4.38 -1.05
N GLU A 146 -20.45 -3.78 -2.16
CA GLU A 146 -20.85 -4.21 -3.50
C GLU A 146 -20.49 -5.68 -3.72
N ILE A 147 -19.23 -6.06 -3.51
CA ILE A 147 -18.72 -7.42 -3.74
C ILE A 147 -19.46 -8.43 -2.86
N GLU A 148 -19.62 -8.15 -1.56
CA GLU A 148 -20.33 -9.01 -0.61
C GLU A 148 -21.76 -9.28 -1.04
N THR A 149 -22.50 -8.21 -1.37
CA THR A 149 -23.90 -8.30 -1.78
C THR A 149 -24.02 -9.01 -3.13
N ARG A 150 -23.20 -8.60 -4.10
CA ARG A 150 -23.26 -9.06 -5.49
C ARG A 150 -22.93 -10.53 -5.61
N PHE A 151 -21.99 -11.05 -4.81
CA PHE A 151 -21.54 -12.44 -4.86
C PHE A 151 -22.00 -13.29 -3.67
N ASN A 152 -22.87 -12.76 -2.81
CA ASN A 152 -23.43 -13.44 -1.64
C ASN A 152 -22.33 -14.02 -0.73
N LEU A 153 -21.36 -13.18 -0.37
CA LEU A 153 -20.31 -13.50 0.57
C LEU A 153 -20.75 -13.16 2.00
N ASP A 154 -20.11 -13.80 2.97
CA ASP A 154 -20.25 -13.39 4.37
C ASP A 154 -19.70 -11.97 4.54
N ARG A 155 -20.36 -11.17 5.38
CA ARG A 155 -19.91 -9.81 5.70
C ARG A 155 -18.54 -9.85 6.38
N TYR A 156 -17.71 -8.89 6.04
CA TYR A 156 -16.48 -8.61 6.76
C TYR A 156 -16.80 -8.32 8.23
N ASN A 157 -15.98 -8.84 9.13
CA ASN A 157 -16.24 -8.79 10.56
C ASN A 157 -15.88 -7.45 11.22
N ILE A 158 -15.46 -6.47 10.42
CA ILE A 158 -15.15 -5.11 10.84
C ILE A 158 -16.06 -4.16 10.08
N GLU A 159 -16.78 -3.34 10.82
CA GLU A 159 -17.59 -2.24 10.32
C GLU A 159 -16.71 -1.00 10.16
N PHE A 160 -16.83 -0.32 9.02
CA PHE A 160 -16.07 0.88 8.72
C PHE A 160 -16.96 2.10 8.82
N GLU A 161 -16.61 3.03 9.70
CA GLU A 161 -17.23 4.35 9.69
C GLU A 161 -16.69 5.15 8.50
N PRO A 162 -17.56 5.86 7.76
CA PRO A 162 -17.12 6.67 6.63
C PRO A 162 -16.24 7.83 7.12
N ALA A 163 -15.11 8.04 6.43
CA ALA A 163 -14.36 9.28 6.58
C ALA A 163 -15.01 10.32 5.68
N GLU A 164 -15.97 11.10 6.20
CA GLU A 164 -16.75 12.07 5.39
C GLU A 164 -15.86 13.18 4.80
N GLU A 165 -14.86 13.63 5.56
CA GLU A 165 -13.88 14.64 5.15
C GLU A 165 -12.48 14.21 5.63
N PRO A 166 -11.87 13.19 4.98
CA PRO A 166 -10.56 12.71 5.38
C PRO A 166 -9.54 13.84 5.17
N THR A 167 -8.83 14.22 6.22
CA THR A 167 -7.73 15.17 6.15
C THR A 167 -6.44 14.46 5.79
N GLU A 168 -5.38 15.26 5.59
CA GLU A 168 -4.01 14.76 5.72
C GLU A 168 -3.89 13.96 7.03
N TYR A 169 -3.16 12.85 6.97
CA TYR A 169 -2.83 11.97 8.10
C TYR A 169 -4.02 11.26 8.76
N THR A 170 -5.07 10.98 7.98
CA THR A 170 -6.20 10.16 8.46
C THR A 170 -5.79 8.69 8.62
N TYR A 171 -6.19 8.09 9.74
CA TYR A 171 -6.10 6.66 10.01
C TYR A 171 -7.38 6.11 10.62
N TYR A 172 -7.55 4.79 10.60
CA TYR A 172 -8.57 4.07 11.32
C TYR A 172 -8.04 3.54 12.65
N GLN A 173 -8.74 3.85 13.73
CA GLN A 173 -8.58 3.18 15.01
C GLN A 173 -9.62 2.08 15.16
N ILE A 174 -9.18 0.89 15.58
CA ILE A 174 -10.08 -0.25 15.78
C ILE A 174 -10.54 -0.30 17.23
N ASN A 175 -11.84 -0.10 17.44
CA ASN A 175 -12.50 -0.30 18.73
C ASN A 175 -13.46 -1.49 18.61
N LYS A 176 -13.05 -2.64 19.16
CA LYS A 176 -13.72 -3.94 18.99
C LYS A 176 -13.75 -4.34 17.51
N ASN A 177 -14.88 -4.12 16.84
CA ASN A 177 -15.12 -4.47 15.44
C ASN A 177 -15.50 -3.24 14.61
N VAL A 178 -15.25 -2.04 15.10
CA VAL A 178 -15.53 -0.79 14.38
C VAL A 178 -14.22 -0.08 14.09
N ALA A 179 -13.99 0.25 12.82
CA ALA A 179 -12.90 1.08 12.35
C ALA A 179 -13.37 2.53 12.26
N GLN A 180 -12.90 3.37 13.18
CA GLN A 180 -13.28 4.78 13.29
C GLN A 180 -12.20 5.67 12.70
N PRO A 181 -12.51 6.57 11.75
CA PRO A 181 -11.54 7.48 11.17
C PRO A 181 -11.12 8.54 12.19
N ILE A 182 -9.82 8.78 12.30
CA ILE A 182 -9.20 9.77 13.18
C ILE A 182 -8.13 10.52 12.38
N SER A 183 -8.07 11.84 12.53
CA SER A 183 -6.96 12.66 12.03
C SER A 183 -5.82 12.65 13.04
N TYR A 184 -4.61 12.35 12.58
CA TYR A 184 -3.43 12.45 13.43
C TYR A 184 -2.98 13.92 13.57
N ASP A 185 -2.59 14.33 14.78
CA ASP A 185 -2.09 15.68 15.07
C ASP A 185 -0.57 15.64 15.35
N PHE A 186 0.21 16.37 14.57
CA PHE A 186 1.68 16.51 14.68
C PHE A 186 2.11 17.71 15.53
N SER A 187 1.31 18.10 16.52
CA SER A 187 1.61 19.22 17.41
C SER A 187 2.78 18.96 18.38
N GLU A 188 3.29 17.74 18.45
CA GLU A 188 4.39 17.33 19.34
C GLU A 188 5.61 16.82 18.56
N GLU A 189 6.62 16.34 19.30
CA GLU A 189 7.74 15.61 18.71
C GLU A 189 7.42 14.11 18.67
N ASP A 190 7.19 13.61 17.46
CA ASP A 190 6.58 12.32 17.21
C ASP A 190 7.52 11.38 16.45
N ILE A 191 7.43 10.09 16.76
CA ILE A 191 8.01 9.03 15.96
C ILE A 191 6.87 8.19 15.40
N ILE A 192 6.65 8.31 14.10
CA ILE A 192 5.73 7.43 13.37
C ILE A 192 6.48 6.18 12.95
N VAL A 193 5.99 5.02 13.36
CA VAL A 193 6.55 3.72 13.01
C VAL A 193 5.59 3.03 12.06
N VAL A 194 5.91 3.04 10.76
CA VAL A 194 5.19 2.24 9.77
C VAL A 194 5.49 0.77 10.08
N SER A 195 4.49 -0.02 10.47
CA SER A 195 4.69 -1.34 11.09
C SER A 195 3.63 -2.34 10.66
N SER A 196 3.96 -3.65 10.68
CA SER A 196 3.02 -4.72 10.38
C SER A 196 3.13 -5.87 11.37
N PRO A 197 2.01 -6.47 11.82
CA PRO A 197 2.05 -7.62 12.69
C PRO A 197 2.51 -8.89 11.96
N TYR A 198 2.67 -8.84 10.64
CA TYR A 198 3.14 -9.96 9.82
C TYR A 198 4.65 -9.84 9.52
N CYS A 199 5.27 -8.69 9.80
CA CYS A 199 6.67 -8.45 9.51
C CYS A 199 7.59 -8.78 10.69
N ASN A 200 8.48 -9.77 10.54
CA ASN A 200 9.42 -10.19 11.59
C ASN A 200 10.30 -9.05 12.14
N PRO A 201 10.93 -8.20 11.30
CA PRO A 201 11.56 -6.96 11.75
C PRO A 201 10.69 -6.07 12.65
N SER A 202 9.41 -5.85 12.30
CA SER A 202 8.47 -5.07 13.12
C SER A 202 8.21 -5.72 14.48
N LYS A 203 8.06 -7.05 14.52
CA LYS A 203 7.92 -7.80 15.79
C LYS A 203 9.10 -7.57 16.70
N ARG A 204 10.33 -7.70 16.16
CA ARG A 204 11.55 -7.48 16.93
C ARG A 204 11.65 -6.06 17.48
N PHE A 205 11.26 -5.06 16.69
CA PHE A 205 11.22 -3.67 17.18
C PHE A 205 10.21 -3.51 18.31
N ILE A 206 8.99 -4.01 18.14
CA ILE A 206 7.93 -3.92 19.16
C ILE A 206 8.34 -4.63 20.46
N ASP A 207 8.93 -5.82 20.36
CA ASP A 207 9.41 -6.57 21.52
C ASP A 207 10.50 -5.80 22.28
N TRP A 208 11.46 -5.23 21.55
CA TRP A 208 12.51 -4.38 22.13
C TRP A 208 11.95 -3.09 22.75
N TYR A 209 11.03 -2.41 22.06
CA TYR A 209 10.37 -1.21 22.57
C TYR A 209 9.60 -1.49 23.87
N LYS A 210 8.97 -2.66 23.96
CA LYS A 210 8.28 -3.10 25.19
C LYS A 210 9.24 -3.48 26.32
N SER A 211 10.43 -4.02 26.02
CA SER A 211 11.38 -4.48 27.05
C SER A 211 12.17 -3.36 27.70
N GLU A 212 12.56 -2.34 26.94
CA GLU A 212 13.43 -1.26 27.42
C GLU A 212 12.67 -0.13 28.15
N GLY A 213 11.33 -0.11 28.07
CA GLY A 213 10.49 0.94 28.65
C GLY A 213 10.37 2.17 27.73
N ARG A 214 9.14 2.67 27.59
CA ARG A 214 8.77 3.72 26.61
C ARG A 214 9.57 5.00 26.76
N ASP A 215 9.80 5.41 28.00
CA ASP A 215 10.33 6.74 28.32
C ASP A 215 11.84 6.86 28.12
N GLY A 216 12.58 5.74 28.25
CA GLY A 216 14.04 5.76 28.21
C GLY A 216 14.63 5.76 26.80
N VAL A 217 14.03 4.98 25.90
CA VAL A 217 14.64 4.66 24.61
C VAL A 217 14.51 5.79 23.62
N LEU A 218 13.28 6.25 23.41
CA LEU A 218 12.98 7.28 22.42
C LEU A 218 13.01 8.66 23.06
N LYS A 219 13.80 8.84 24.13
CA LYS A 219 14.07 10.13 24.81
C LYS A 219 12.78 10.93 25.09
N GLY A 220 11.73 10.23 25.52
CA GLY A 220 10.41 10.79 25.81
C GLY A 220 9.59 11.27 24.61
N LYS A 221 9.92 10.88 23.37
CA LYS A 221 9.08 11.16 22.18
C LYS A 221 7.82 10.31 22.21
N ARG A 222 6.70 10.86 21.73
CA ARG A 222 5.49 10.08 21.47
C ARG A 222 5.75 9.15 20.30
N VAL A 223 5.21 7.94 20.38
CA VAL A 223 5.45 6.87 19.40
C VAL A 223 4.12 6.35 18.92
N PHE A 224 3.86 6.51 17.63
CA PHE A 224 2.64 6.06 17.00
C PHE A 224 2.94 4.99 15.96
N PHE A 225 2.27 3.84 16.10
CA PHE A 225 2.43 2.72 15.17
C PHE A 225 1.38 2.81 14.06
N LEU A 226 1.82 3.19 12.86
CA LEU A 226 0.95 3.26 11.69
C LEU A 226 1.05 1.95 10.90
N ILE A 227 -0.07 1.28 10.68
CA ILE A 227 -0.16 0.08 9.86
C ILE A 227 -0.49 0.49 8.41
N PRO A 228 0.32 0.12 7.41
CA PRO A 228 0.09 0.51 6.01
C PRO A 228 -1.20 -0.06 5.42
N GLN A 229 -1.65 0.54 4.32
CA GLN A 229 -2.91 0.20 3.66
C GLN A 229 -2.90 -1.23 3.09
N ASP A 230 -1.75 -1.73 2.67
CA ASP A 230 -1.58 -3.08 2.14
C ASP A 230 -1.70 -4.20 3.19
N VAL A 231 -1.69 -3.86 4.48
CA VAL A 231 -1.92 -4.80 5.57
C VAL A 231 -3.43 -4.92 5.83
N PRO A 232 -3.98 -6.16 5.87
CA PRO A 232 -5.38 -6.40 6.23
C PRO A 232 -5.71 -5.82 7.61
N ILE A 233 -6.85 -5.16 7.73
CA ILE A 233 -7.38 -4.75 9.03
C ILE A 233 -7.90 -6.00 9.73
N THR A 234 -7.45 -6.24 10.95
CA THR A 234 -7.90 -7.37 11.76
C THR A 234 -8.36 -6.86 13.12
N SER A 235 -9.36 -7.54 13.69
CA SER A 235 -9.78 -7.30 15.07
C SER A 235 -8.79 -7.86 16.09
N ASP A 236 -7.89 -8.77 15.67
CA ASP A 236 -6.78 -9.21 16.49
C ASP A 236 -5.62 -8.21 16.44
N THR A 237 -5.71 -7.20 17.31
CA THR A 237 -4.67 -6.19 17.50
C THR A 237 -3.82 -6.47 18.74
N SER A 238 -3.82 -7.71 19.24
CA SER A 238 -3.13 -8.10 20.48
C SER A 238 -1.63 -7.77 20.47
N MET A 239 -0.99 -7.82 19.30
CA MET A 239 0.40 -7.43 19.13
C MET A 239 0.66 -5.96 19.51
N TYR A 240 -0.31 -5.08 19.25
CA TYR A 240 -0.28 -3.67 19.56
C TYR A 240 -0.93 -3.35 20.92
N ALA A 241 -1.23 -4.36 21.74
CA ALA A 241 -1.79 -4.13 23.06
C ALA A 241 -0.93 -3.16 23.88
N ASN A 242 -1.60 -2.15 24.44
CA ASN A 242 -1.03 -1.01 25.15
C ASN A 242 -0.24 -0.01 24.29
N LEU A 243 0.00 -0.26 23.01
CA LEU A 243 0.65 0.71 22.10
C LEU A 243 -0.39 1.66 21.51
N GLU A 244 0.05 2.86 21.13
CA GLU A 244 -0.76 3.75 20.30
C GLU A 244 -0.58 3.34 18.85
N TYR A 245 -1.67 3.00 18.16
CA TYR A 245 -1.61 2.51 16.79
C TYR A 245 -2.85 2.91 15.97
N GLY A 246 -2.70 2.84 14.65
CA GLY A 246 -3.76 3.08 13.69
C GLY A 246 -3.48 2.41 12.35
N PHE A 247 -4.51 2.07 11.59
CA PHE A 247 -4.39 1.60 10.21
C PHE A 247 -4.53 2.78 9.27
N SER A 248 -3.59 3.04 8.35
CA SER A 248 -3.74 4.16 7.41
C SER A 248 -5.07 4.05 6.65
N TYR A 249 -5.74 5.19 6.46
CA TYR A 249 -6.93 5.26 5.61
C TYR A 249 -6.50 5.18 4.13
N LYS A 250 -5.65 6.11 3.70
CA LYS A 250 -4.98 6.06 2.40
C LYS A 250 -3.53 6.47 2.62
N ASP A 251 -2.60 5.66 2.13
CA ASP A 251 -1.16 5.93 2.30
C ASP A 251 -0.78 7.28 1.66
N GLU A 252 -1.45 7.69 0.58
CA GLU A 252 -1.19 8.97 -0.10
C GLU A 252 -1.60 10.23 0.70
N LEU A 253 -2.43 10.09 1.74
CA LEU A 253 -2.80 11.23 2.61
C LEU A 253 -1.77 11.50 3.70
N TRP A 254 -0.76 10.63 3.84
CA TRP A 254 0.32 10.80 4.80
C TRP A 254 1.54 11.42 4.10
N GLU A 255 1.42 12.72 3.80
CA GLU A 255 2.49 13.48 3.16
C GLU A 255 3.80 13.34 3.95
N GLY A 256 4.94 13.22 3.26
CA GLY A 256 6.24 12.95 3.88
C GLY A 256 6.56 11.47 4.13
N ILE A 257 5.58 10.56 4.22
CA ILE A 257 5.85 9.12 4.24
C ILE A 257 6.03 8.60 2.81
N ARG A 258 7.28 8.58 2.34
CA ARG A 258 7.66 8.15 0.97
C ARG A 258 7.91 6.64 0.85
N TYR A 259 8.11 5.93 1.96
CA TYR A 259 8.44 4.51 1.98
C TYR A 259 7.61 3.74 3.02
N TRP A 260 6.75 2.84 2.55
CA TRP A 260 5.75 2.15 3.38
C TRP A 260 6.16 0.73 3.81
N ALA A 261 7.41 0.33 3.57
CA ALA A 261 7.88 -0.96 4.08
C ALA A 261 7.97 -0.94 5.61
N THR A 262 7.98 -2.14 6.21
CA THR A 262 7.87 -2.29 7.66
C THR A 262 9.10 -2.99 8.26
N PRO A 263 9.64 -2.53 9.41
CA PRO A 263 9.36 -1.24 10.04
C PRO A 263 10.13 -0.12 9.35
N THR A 264 9.48 1.02 9.11
CA THR A 264 10.15 2.28 8.76
C THR A 264 9.80 3.32 9.81
N PHE A 265 10.78 4.10 10.24
CA PHE A 265 10.66 5.09 11.30
C PHE A 265 10.72 6.47 10.68
N TYR A 266 9.84 7.37 11.10
CA TYR A 266 9.80 8.76 10.68
C TYR A 266 9.77 9.64 11.92
N TYR A 267 10.77 10.49 12.09
CA TYR A 267 10.85 11.46 13.18
C TYR A 267 10.32 12.80 12.73
N TRP A 268 9.25 13.25 13.38
CA TRP A 268 8.55 14.49 13.13
C TRP A 268 8.73 15.47 14.29
N LYS A 269 8.76 16.75 13.96
CA LYS A 269 8.77 17.84 14.93
C LYS A 269 8.04 19.04 14.35
N ASP A 270 7.07 19.56 15.10
CA ASP A 270 6.30 20.75 14.72
C ASP A 270 5.69 20.62 13.31
N GLY A 271 5.13 19.44 13.00
CA GLY A 271 4.57 19.12 11.68
C GLY A 271 5.59 18.98 10.54
N MET A 272 6.89 18.94 10.82
CA MET A 272 7.93 18.74 9.81
C MET A 272 8.62 17.39 9.99
N LEU A 273 8.76 16.65 8.90
CA LEU A 273 9.59 15.44 8.87
C LEU A 273 11.07 15.85 8.97
N LEU A 274 11.75 15.41 10.02
CA LEU A 274 13.16 15.69 10.24
C LEU A 274 14.07 14.58 9.72
N ASN A 275 13.64 13.32 9.89
CA ASN A 275 14.46 12.18 9.56
C ASN A 275 13.62 10.91 9.37
N ALA A 276 14.17 9.93 8.66
CA ALA A 276 13.57 8.61 8.57
C ALA A 276 14.62 7.50 8.45
N LEU A 277 14.24 6.30 8.87
CA LEU A 277 15.13 5.14 8.96
C LEU A 277 14.37 3.87 8.57
N ASP A 278 14.97 3.05 7.70
CA ASP A 278 14.40 1.75 7.33
C ASP A 278 14.97 0.60 8.18
N GLY A 279 14.07 -0.33 8.53
CA GLY A 279 14.36 -1.66 9.02
C GLY A 279 14.75 -1.75 10.49
N TRP A 280 14.70 -2.97 11.03
CA TRP A 280 15.16 -3.26 12.39
C TRP A 280 15.86 -4.62 12.48
N ARG A 281 17.19 -4.59 12.68
CA ARG A 281 18.01 -5.79 12.87
C ARG A 281 18.30 -6.00 14.35
N LYS A 282 18.59 -7.25 14.71
CA LYS A 282 18.86 -7.63 16.10
C LYS A 282 20.18 -7.00 16.56
N GLY A 283 20.15 -6.27 17.67
CA GLY A 283 21.34 -5.68 18.29
C GLY A 283 21.73 -4.27 17.83
N GLU A 284 20.94 -3.64 16.94
CA GLU A 284 21.23 -2.29 16.41
C GLU A 284 20.42 -1.17 17.08
N GLY A 285 19.71 -1.47 18.18
CA GLY A 285 18.62 -0.63 18.66
C GLY A 285 19.01 0.80 19.06
N GLU A 286 19.97 0.94 19.98
CA GLU A 286 20.43 2.24 20.46
C GLU A 286 21.06 3.07 19.33
N GLU A 287 21.95 2.46 18.53
CA GLU A 287 22.61 3.14 17.41
C GLU A 287 21.60 3.66 16.38
N LYS A 288 20.55 2.88 16.08
CA LYS A 288 19.49 3.29 15.15
C LYS A 288 18.65 4.44 15.70
N VAL A 289 18.34 4.42 17.00
CA VAL A 289 17.62 5.53 17.63
C VAL A 289 18.45 6.81 17.61
N ASP A 290 19.74 6.74 17.94
CA ASP A 290 20.60 7.92 17.89
C ASP A 290 20.73 8.48 16.48
N LYS A 291 20.79 7.62 15.46
CA LYS A 291 20.74 8.04 14.05
C LYS A 291 19.41 8.70 13.69
N LEU A 292 18.28 8.13 14.11
CA LEU A 292 16.95 8.67 13.84
C LEU A 292 16.77 10.05 14.47
N LEU A 293 17.25 10.24 15.70
CA LEU A 293 17.09 11.49 16.47
C LEU A 293 18.19 12.53 16.19
N ALA A 294 19.13 12.26 15.28
CA ALA A 294 20.18 13.19 14.93
C ALA A 294 19.61 14.36 14.08
N PRO A 295 19.86 15.63 14.46
CA PRO A 295 19.31 16.80 13.75
C PRO A 295 19.90 17.03 12.35
N ASP A 296 21.04 16.41 12.04
CA ASP A 296 21.79 16.57 10.78
C ASP A 296 21.65 15.36 9.84
N ALA A 297 20.64 14.52 10.03
CA ALA A 297 20.43 13.39 9.13
C ALA A 297 20.17 13.88 7.69
N PRO A 298 20.62 13.13 6.66
CA PRO A 298 20.77 13.66 5.32
C PRO A 298 19.48 14.27 4.78
N LYS A 299 19.54 15.57 4.42
CA LYS A 299 18.46 16.33 3.78
C LYS A 299 18.02 15.77 2.42
N ASP A 300 18.73 14.78 1.89
CA ASP A 300 18.49 14.17 0.58
C ASP A 300 17.13 13.43 0.47
N VAL A 301 16.32 13.43 1.53
CA VAL A 301 14.96 12.87 1.58
C VAL A 301 13.89 13.93 1.28
N ILE A 302 14.23 15.22 1.37
CA ILE A 302 13.28 16.34 1.30
C ILE A 302 13.68 17.26 0.14
N ASP A 303 13.42 16.80 -1.08
CA ASP A 303 12.98 17.60 -2.23
C ASP A 303 12.50 16.60 -3.29
#